data_AF-A0A1F3M554-F1
#
_entry.id   AF-A0A1F3M554-F1
#
_cell.length_a   1.000
_cell.length_b   1.000
_cell.length_c   1.000
_cell.angle_alpha   90.00
_cell.angle_beta   90.00
_cell.angle_gamma   90.00
#
_symmetry.space_group_name_H-M   'P 1'
#
loop_
_entity.id
_entity.type
_entity.pdbx_description
1 polymer ?
#
loop_
_entity_poly.entity_id
_entity_poly.type
_entity_poly.pdbx_seq_one_letter_code
_entity_poly.pdbx_strand_id
1 'polypeptide(L)'
;MNKVTDILKFICMLLFLASINLNAQDCYNDIRKVFERNIELNNKFLSSNEEEDRDNLEKYTEEKLHPVLHIFQENTCVRFDSCLFAEFTKLLLNNNNSADEFPANSLGHIFICQTVKTTWFIKNMNKKDRDIIVKLLEFGFLNESMKDEDKDYSQQYRSLKNLKET
;
A
#
# COMPACT_ATOMS: atom_id res chain seq x y z
N MET A 1 -1.64 8.32 49.00
CA MET A 1 -1.92 7.91 47.60
C MET A 1 -2.41 6.47 47.62
N ASN A 2 -3.61 6.21 47.10
CA ASN A 2 -4.29 4.92 47.22
C ASN A 2 -3.78 3.95 46.15
N LYS A 3 -2.97 2.95 46.55
CA LYS A 3 -2.39 1.93 45.66
C LYS A 3 -3.42 1.25 44.74
N VAL A 4 -4.67 1.13 45.20
CA VAL A 4 -5.78 0.54 44.43
C VAL A 4 -6.16 1.40 43.22
N THR A 5 -6.14 2.72 43.36
CA THR A 5 -6.49 3.65 42.28
C THR A 5 -5.44 3.65 41.17
N ASP A 6 -4.17 3.47 41.54
CA ASP A 6 -3.06 3.42 40.57
C ASP A 6 -3.04 2.10 39.79
N ILE A 7 -3.37 0.97 40.43
CA ILE A 7 -3.53 -0.33 39.76
C ILE A 7 -4.70 -0.29 38.76
N LEU A 8 -5.84 0.30 39.14
CA LEU A 8 -7.00 0.39 38.25
C LEU A 8 -6.69 1.22 36.99
N LYS A 9 -5.96 2.33 37.15
CA LYS A 9 -5.53 3.16 36.01
C LYS A 9 -4.60 2.40 35.08
N PHE A 10 -3.68 1.61 35.62
CA PHE A 10 -2.77 0.79 34.82
C PHE A 10 -3.52 -0.30 34.04
N ILE A 11 -4.49 -0.98 34.68
CA ILE A 11 -5.35 -1.96 34.02
C ILE A 11 -6.18 -1.31 32.90
N CYS A 12 -6.79 -0.14 33.15
CA CYS A 12 -7.54 0.58 32.13
C CYS A 12 -6.64 1.02 30.96
N MET A 13 -5.41 1.47 31.21
CA MET A 13 -4.45 1.83 30.16
C MET A 13 -4.06 0.60 29.33
N LEU A 14 -3.83 -0.55 29.96
CA LEU A 14 -3.55 -1.81 29.25
C LEU A 14 -4.74 -2.29 28.42
N LEU A 15 -5.97 -2.21 28.94
CA LEU A 15 -7.18 -2.57 28.20
C LEU A 15 -7.42 -1.62 27.01
N PHE A 16 -7.13 -0.33 27.17
CA PHE A 16 -7.20 0.65 26.08
C PHE A 16 -6.15 0.37 25.00
N LEU A 17 -4.91 0.04 25.38
CA LEU A 17 -3.86 -0.35 24.43
C LEU A 17 -4.17 -1.67 23.72
N ALA A 18 -4.77 -2.65 24.43
CA ALA A 18 -5.16 -3.92 23.83
C ALA A 18 -6.28 -3.75 22.79
N SER A 19 -7.28 -2.92 23.09
CA SER A 19 -8.41 -2.65 22.17
C SER A 19 -7.97 -1.88 20.92
N ILE A 20 -7.00 -0.97 21.03
CA ILE A 20 -6.38 -0.33 19.86
C ILE A 20 -5.67 -1.35 18.96
N ASN A 21 -4.97 -2.33 19.54
CA ASN A 21 -4.25 -3.34 18.76
C ASN A 21 -5.18 -4.33 18.03
N LEU A 22 -6.29 -4.74 18.66
CA LEU A 22 -7.29 -5.62 18.03
C LEU A 22 -7.93 -4.96 16.80
N ASN A 23 -8.36 -3.71 16.92
CA ASN A 23 -8.98 -2.98 15.81
C ASN A 23 -8.02 -2.77 14.61
N ALA A 24 -6.72 -2.61 14.88
CA ALA A 24 -5.73 -2.46 13.81
C ALA A 24 -5.50 -3.78 13.04
N GLN A 25 -5.52 -4.91 13.74
CA GLN A 25 -5.34 -6.23 13.11
C GLN A 25 -6.52 -6.59 12.21
N ASP A 26 -7.76 -6.31 12.64
CA ASP A 26 -8.95 -6.58 11.84
C ASP A 26 -8.99 -5.71 10.57
N CYS A 27 -8.61 -4.43 10.68
CA CYS A 27 -8.48 -3.54 9.53
C CYS A 27 -7.47 -4.08 8.49
N TYR A 28 -6.30 -4.55 8.92
CA TYR A 28 -5.30 -5.12 8.01
C TYR A 28 -5.75 -6.42 7.34
N ASN A 29 -6.52 -7.26 8.05
CA ASN A 29 -7.10 -8.46 7.46
C ASN A 29 -8.10 -8.11 6.35
N ASP A 30 -8.89 -7.06 6.52
CA ASP A 30 -9.87 -6.65 5.52
C ASP A 30 -9.22 -6.00 4.29
N ILE A 31 -8.17 -5.19 4.47
CA ILE A 31 -7.37 -4.67 3.35
C ILE A 31 -6.79 -5.84 2.53
N ARG A 32 -6.20 -6.83 3.21
CA ARG A 32 -5.60 -8.00 2.54
C ARG A 32 -6.62 -8.77 1.71
N LYS A 33 -7.82 -9.04 2.24
CA LYS A 33 -8.88 -9.75 1.50
C LYS A 33 -9.26 -9.03 0.21
N VAL A 34 -9.28 -7.71 0.23
CA VAL A 34 -9.62 -6.91 -0.96
C VAL A 34 -8.51 -6.99 -2.01
N PHE A 35 -7.24 -6.96 -1.59
CA PHE A 35 -6.11 -7.18 -2.51
C PHE A 35 -6.13 -8.57 -3.12
N GLU A 36 -6.29 -9.61 -2.30
CA GLU A 36 -6.38 -11.00 -2.73
C GLU A 36 -7.52 -11.20 -3.71
N ARG A 37 -8.71 -10.65 -3.42
CA ARG A 37 -9.87 -10.77 -4.30
C ARG A 37 -9.69 -10.05 -5.62
N ASN A 38 -9.06 -8.88 -5.65
CA ASN A 38 -8.76 -8.18 -6.90
C ASN A 38 -7.79 -9.00 -7.77
N ILE A 39 -6.75 -9.58 -7.16
CA ILE A 39 -5.81 -10.48 -7.84
C ILE A 39 -6.53 -11.70 -8.44
N GLU A 40 -7.45 -12.31 -7.69
CA GLU A 40 -8.27 -13.43 -8.20
C GLU A 40 -9.10 -13.04 -9.42
N LEU A 41 -9.77 -11.88 -9.36
CA LEU A 41 -10.61 -11.39 -10.46
C LEU A 41 -9.78 -11.06 -11.70
N ASN A 42 -8.61 -10.42 -11.53
CA ASN A 42 -7.72 -10.11 -12.65
C ASN A 42 -7.16 -11.39 -13.29
N ASN A 43 -6.75 -12.38 -12.48
CA ASN A 43 -6.33 -13.67 -13.00
C ASN A 43 -7.47 -14.40 -13.74
N LYS A 44 -8.70 -14.32 -13.23
CA LYS A 44 -9.87 -14.88 -13.90
C LYS A 44 -10.07 -14.24 -15.28
N PHE A 45 -10.11 -12.91 -15.34
CA PHE A 45 -10.22 -12.16 -16.59
C PHE A 45 -9.08 -12.50 -17.57
N LEU A 46 -7.83 -12.54 -17.11
CA LEU A 46 -6.69 -12.91 -17.95
C LEU A 46 -6.79 -14.33 -18.51
N SER A 47 -7.44 -15.24 -17.79
CA SER A 47 -7.61 -16.64 -18.20
C SER A 47 -8.79 -16.86 -19.15
N SER A 48 -9.89 -16.14 -18.95
CA SER A 48 -11.12 -16.29 -19.72
C SER A 48 -11.16 -15.35 -20.93
N ASN A 49 -10.63 -14.14 -20.78
CA ASN A 49 -10.74 -13.03 -21.72
C ASN A 49 -12.21 -12.70 -22.08
N GLU A 50 -13.13 -12.97 -21.15
CA GLU A 50 -14.56 -12.70 -21.28
C GLU A 50 -14.89 -11.28 -20.79
N GLU A 51 -15.75 -10.57 -21.53
CA GLU A 51 -16.12 -9.19 -21.19
C GLU A 51 -16.82 -9.10 -19.83
N GLU A 52 -17.63 -10.10 -19.46
CA GLU A 52 -18.28 -10.14 -18.15
C GLU A 52 -17.26 -10.20 -16.99
N ASP A 53 -16.14 -10.91 -17.16
CA ASP A 53 -15.09 -10.98 -16.15
C ASP A 53 -14.33 -9.66 -16.05
N ARG A 54 -14.17 -8.96 -17.18
CA ARG A 54 -13.62 -7.61 -17.22
C ARG A 54 -14.50 -6.61 -16.47
N ASP A 55 -15.80 -6.57 -16.78
CA ASP A 55 -16.76 -5.69 -16.12
C ASP A 55 -16.80 -5.92 -14.61
N ASN A 56 -16.78 -7.19 -14.18
CA ASN A 56 -16.72 -7.55 -12.77
C ASN A 56 -15.43 -7.08 -12.09
N LEU A 57 -14.29 -7.19 -12.76
CA LEU A 57 -13.00 -6.70 -12.26
C LEU A 57 -12.98 -5.17 -12.16
N GLU A 58 -13.40 -4.46 -13.19
CA GLU A 58 -13.44 -2.99 -13.23
C GLU A 58 -14.35 -2.45 -12.12
N LYS A 59 -15.58 -2.98 -12.02
CA LYS A 59 -16.51 -2.62 -10.96
C LYS A 59 -15.94 -2.87 -9.56
N TYR A 60 -15.34 -4.03 -9.34
CA TYR A 60 -14.73 -4.35 -8.03
C TYR A 60 -13.56 -3.41 -7.72
N THR A 61 -12.76 -3.07 -8.73
CA THR A 61 -11.63 -2.16 -8.61
C THR A 61 -12.09 -0.79 -8.13
N GLU A 62 -13.10 -0.21 -8.77
CA GLU A 62 -13.65 1.10 -8.41
C GLU A 62 -14.37 1.09 -7.06
N GLU A 63 -15.28 0.13 -6.83
CA GLU A 63 -16.16 0.14 -5.66
C GLU A 63 -15.48 -0.36 -4.37
N LYS A 64 -14.43 -1.19 -4.48
CA LYS A 64 -13.81 -1.87 -3.34
C LYS A 64 -12.32 -1.58 -3.24
N LEU A 65 -11.56 -1.76 -4.31
CA LEU A 65 -10.10 -1.64 -4.23
C LEU A 65 -9.67 -0.19 -4.02
N HIS A 66 -10.16 0.76 -4.81
CA HIS A 66 -9.75 2.17 -4.71
C HIS A 66 -9.99 2.78 -3.31
N PRO A 67 -11.17 2.64 -2.67
CA PRO A 67 -11.36 3.10 -1.30
C PRO A 67 -10.39 2.49 -0.30
N VAL A 68 -10.09 1.20 -0.46
CA VAL A 68 -9.17 0.46 0.42
C VAL A 68 -7.73 0.90 0.20
N LEU A 69 -7.33 1.16 -1.04
CA LEU A 69 -6.01 1.69 -1.37
C LEU A 69 -5.81 3.08 -0.76
N HIS A 70 -6.83 3.93 -0.78
CA HIS A 70 -6.77 5.23 -0.11
C HIS A 70 -6.53 5.08 1.40
N ILE A 71 -7.29 4.22 2.08
CA ILE A 71 -7.08 3.94 3.51
C ILE A 71 -5.68 3.36 3.77
N PHE A 72 -5.25 2.44 2.89
CA PHE A 72 -3.96 1.79 3.00
C PHE A 72 -2.78 2.76 2.86
N GLN A 73 -2.80 3.69 1.90
CA GLN A 73 -1.71 4.66 1.73
C GLN A 73 -1.59 5.59 2.95
N GLU A 74 -2.71 6.11 3.47
CA GLU A 74 -2.70 7.01 4.62
C GLU A 74 -2.17 6.30 5.87
N ASN A 75 -2.66 5.08 6.12
CA ASN A 75 -2.19 4.27 7.24
C ASN A 75 -0.72 3.89 7.10
N THR A 76 -0.24 3.59 5.89
CA THR A 76 1.16 3.25 5.65
C THR A 76 2.06 4.47 5.85
N CYS A 77 1.61 5.67 5.50
CA CYS A 77 2.31 6.92 5.78
C CYS A 77 2.49 7.19 7.27
N VAL A 78 1.52 6.80 8.10
CA VAL A 78 1.65 6.90 9.57
C VAL A 78 2.50 5.76 10.12
N ARG A 79 2.23 4.53 9.69
CA ARG A 79 2.89 3.31 10.19
C ARG A 79 3.08 2.30 9.06
N PHE A 80 4.33 2.23 8.59
CA PHE A 80 4.73 1.25 7.59
C PHE A 80 4.71 -0.18 8.15
N ASP A 81 3.78 -1.00 7.67
CA ASP A 81 3.71 -2.44 7.91
C ASP A 81 4.30 -3.17 6.70
N SER A 82 5.46 -3.83 6.88
CA SER A 82 6.16 -4.50 5.78
C SER A 82 5.40 -5.70 5.22
N CYS A 83 4.59 -6.38 6.04
CA CYS A 83 3.82 -7.54 5.60
C CYS A 83 2.66 -7.09 4.71
N LEU A 84 1.94 -6.05 5.11
CA LEU A 84 0.86 -5.50 4.29
C LEU A 84 1.40 -4.83 3.02
N PHE A 85 2.53 -4.13 3.12
CA PHE A 85 3.21 -3.57 1.96
C PHE A 85 3.66 -4.66 0.97
N ALA A 86 4.09 -5.83 1.46
CA ALA A 86 4.38 -6.97 0.60
C ALA A 86 3.16 -7.45 -0.18
N GLU A 87 2.00 -7.58 0.47
CA GLU A 87 0.74 -7.93 -0.22
C GLU A 87 0.35 -6.88 -1.27
N PHE A 88 0.53 -5.59 -0.96
CA PHE A 88 0.33 -4.52 -1.92
C PHE A 88 1.28 -4.63 -3.13
N THR A 89 2.56 -4.99 -2.95
CA THR A 89 3.45 -5.20 -4.10
C THR A 89 3.04 -6.38 -4.97
N LYS A 90 2.43 -7.44 -4.41
CA LYS A 90 1.87 -8.55 -5.20
C LYS A 90 0.70 -8.08 -6.06
N LEU A 91 -0.19 -7.25 -5.49
CA LEU A 91 -1.28 -6.62 -6.23
C LEU A 91 -0.74 -5.79 -7.41
N LEU A 92 0.26 -4.94 -7.18
CA LEU A 92 0.89 -4.14 -8.23
C LEU A 92 1.49 -4.99 -9.35
N LEU A 93 2.22 -6.06 -9.01
CA LEU A 93 2.79 -6.98 -10.00
C LEU A 93 1.71 -7.69 -10.81
N ASN A 94 0.60 -8.07 -10.16
CA ASN A 94 -0.52 -8.71 -10.83
C ASN A 94 -1.25 -7.74 -11.77
N ASN A 95 -1.40 -6.47 -11.39
CA ASN A 95 -2.11 -5.46 -12.16
C ASN A 95 -1.23 -4.68 -13.15
N ASN A 96 0.01 -5.11 -13.41
CA ASN A 96 0.91 -4.44 -14.37
C ASN A 96 0.43 -4.50 -15.83
N ASN A 97 -0.66 -5.24 -16.10
CA ASN A 97 -1.39 -5.28 -17.38
C ASN A 97 -2.58 -4.30 -17.43
N SER A 98 -2.91 -3.64 -16.32
CA SER A 98 -4.04 -2.73 -16.22
C SER A 98 -3.66 -1.30 -16.60
N ALA A 99 -4.62 -0.56 -17.16
CA ALA A 99 -4.51 0.89 -17.37
C ALA A 99 -4.91 1.69 -16.12
N ASP A 100 -5.36 1.03 -15.05
CA ASP A 100 -5.66 1.69 -13.79
C ASP A 100 -4.39 2.19 -13.10
N GLU A 101 -4.25 3.51 -13.07
CA GLU A 101 -3.10 4.22 -12.52
C GLU A 101 -3.15 4.34 -10.99
N PHE A 102 -4.31 4.14 -10.36
CA PHE A 102 -4.52 4.42 -8.94
C PHE A 102 -3.60 3.63 -8.01
N PRO A 103 -3.33 2.33 -8.25
CA PRO A 103 -2.34 1.57 -7.46
C PRO A 103 -0.93 2.16 -7.57
N ALA A 104 -0.50 2.57 -8.77
CA ALA A 104 0.82 3.19 -8.95
C ALA A 104 0.90 4.54 -8.23
N ASN A 105 -0.14 5.37 -8.34
CA ASN A 105 -0.25 6.65 -7.61
C ASN A 105 -0.17 6.43 -6.09
N SER A 106 -0.85 5.41 -5.56
CA SER A 106 -0.79 5.02 -4.15
C SER A 106 0.64 4.65 -3.72
N LEU A 107 1.38 3.91 -4.57
CA LEU A 107 2.79 3.60 -4.32
C LEU A 107 3.66 4.86 -4.29
N GLY A 108 3.43 5.79 -5.23
CA GLY A 108 4.10 7.10 -5.27
C GLY A 108 3.86 7.90 -3.98
N HIS A 109 2.62 7.94 -3.50
CA HIS A 109 2.23 8.63 -2.28
C HIS A 109 2.95 8.03 -1.06
N ILE A 110 2.94 6.70 -0.93
CA ILE A 110 3.63 5.99 0.15
C ILE A 110 5.14 6.25 0.09
N PHE A 111 5.74 6.30 -1.10
CA PHE A 111 7.16 6.59 -1.25
C PHE A 111 7.52 8.02 -0.82
N ILE A 112 6.65 8.99 -1.06
CA ILE A 112 6.85 10.37 -0.60
C ILE A 112 6.96 10.42 0.92
N CYS A 113 6.05 9.76 1.64
CA CYS A 113 5.97 9.83 3.11
C CYS A 113 6.86 8.80 3.84
N GLN A 114 7.19 7.67 3.21
CA GLN A 114 7.98 6.57 3.80
C GLN A 114 9.19 6.18 2.93
N THR A 115 9.87 7.18 2.33
CA THR A 115 10.94 7.00 1.34
C THR A 115 11.99 5.95 1.72
N VAL A 116 12.51 6.02 2.94
CA VAL A 116 13.58 5.12 3.42
C VAL A 116 13.11 3.66 3.46
N LYS A 117 11.92 3.41 4.02
CA LYS A 117 11.38 2.06 4.19
C LYS A 117 10.95 1.45 2.87
N THR A 118 10.29 2.24 2.02
CA THR A 118 9.90 1.82 0.67
C THR A 118 11.14 1.50 -0.17
N THR A 119 12.17 2.36 -0.14
CA THR A 119 13.45 2.11 -0.83
C THR A 119 14.10 0.82 -0.35
N TRP A 120 14.19 0.63 0.97
CA TRP A 120 14.77 -0.58 1.53
C TRP A 120 13.99 -1.83 1.10
N PHE A 121 12.65 -1.80 1.14
CA PHE A 121 11.82 -2.92 0.73
C PHE A 121 12.08 -3.29 -0.75
N ILE A 122 12.01 -2.30 -1.65
CA ILE A 122 12.19 -2.50 -3.10
C ILE A 122 13.59 -3.02 -3.44
N LYS A 123 14.64 -2.53 -2.78
CA LYS A 123 16.02 -3.00 -3.00
C LYS A 123 16.20 -4.49 -2.69
N ASN A 124 15.44 -5.03 -1.75
CA ASN A 124 15.51 -6.42 -1.34
C ASN A 124 14.61 -7.35 -2.16
N MET A 125 13.86 -6.83 -3.14
CA MET A 125 13.10 -7.66 -4.08
C MET A 125 14.05 -8.33 -5.10
N ASN A 126 13.60 -9.44 -5.68
CA ASN A 126 14.30 -10.02 -6.82
C ASN A 126 14.30 -9.02 -8.00
N LYS A 127 15.33 -9.10 -8.86
CA LYS A 127 15.56 -8.11 -9.92
C LYS A 127 14.36 -7.92 -10.84
N LYS A 128 13.70 -9.00 -11.27
CA LYS A 128 12.58 -8.93 -12.21
C LYS A 128 11.41 -8.13 -11.62
N ASP A 129 10.99 -8.48 -10.41
CA ASP A 129 9.87 -7.80 -9.75
C ASP A 129 10.25 -6.38 -9.36
N ARG A 130 11.49 -6.16 -8.92
CA ARG A 130 12.03 -4.84 -8.62
C ARG A 130 11.94 -3.91 -9.82
N ASP A 131 12.36 -4.36 -11.00
CA ASP A 131 12.35 -3.53 -12.21
C ASP A 131 10.92 -3.08 -12.60
N ILE A 132 9.92 -3.94 -12.37
CA ILE A 132 8.50 -3.60 -12.58
C ILE A 132 8.04 -2.58 -11.53
N ILE A 133 8.27 -2.86 -10.25
CA ILE A 133 7.85 -1.98 -9.16
C ILE A 133 8.53 -0.60 -9.25
N VAL A 134 9.80 -0.52 -9.66
CA VAL A 134 10.50 0.76 -9.84
C VAL A 134 9.88 1.59 -10.96
N LYS A 135 9.42 0.98 -12.06
CA LYS A 135 8.70 1.69 -13.13
C LYS A 135 7.35 2.23 -12.65
N LEU A 136 6.58 1.41 -11.95
CA LEU A 136 5.30 1.83 -11.36
C LEU A 136 5.51 2.94 -10.33
N LEU A 137 6.55 2.82 -9.50
CA LEU A 137 6.92 3.84 -8.54
C LEU A 137 7.31 5.16 -9.23
N GLU A 138 8.13 5.11 -10.28
CA GLU A 138 8.52 6.30 -11.03
C GLU A 138 7.30 7.02 -11.59
N PHE A 139 6.40 6.28 -12.23
CA PHE A 139 5.15 6.82 -12.75
C PHE A 139 4.29 7.46 -11.64
N GLY A 140 3.98 6.71 -10.59
CA GLY A 140 3.14 7.20 -9.50
C GLY A 140 3.77 8.36 -8.72
N PHE A 141 5.09 8.33 -8.50
CA PHE A 141 5.80 9.40 -7.82
C PHE A 141 5.75 10.71 -8.62
N LEU A 142 5.93 10.65 -9.94
CA LEU A 142 5.79 11.84 -10.78
C LEU A 142 4.38 12.43 -10.67
N ASN A 143 3.34 11.60 -10.77
CA ASN A 143 1.95 12.03 -10.63
C ASN A 143 1.66 12.67 -9.26
N GLU A 144 2.14 12.08 -8.17
CA GLU A 144 1.90 12.62 -6.83
C GLU A 144 2.71 13.88 -6.54
N SER A 145 3.97 13.95 -6.98
CA SER A 145 4.84 15.11 -6.75
C SER A 145 4.37 16.36 -7.48
N MET A 146 3.69 16.21 -8.62
CA MET A 146 3.14 17.34 -9.38
C MET A 146 1.91 17.98 -8.72
N LYS A 147 1.31 17.35 -7.71
CA LYS A 147 0.16 17.93 -6.99
C LYS A 147 0.55 19.06 -6.04
N ASP A 148 1.80 19.10 -5.60
CA ASP A 148 2.33 20.09 -4.65
C ASP A 148 3.64 20.69 -5.18
N GLU A 149 3.53 21.64 -6.12
CA GLU A 149 4.68 22.26 -6.80
C GLU A 149 5.67 22.96 -5.85
N ASP A 150 5.21 23.40 -4.67
CA ASP A 150 6.02 24.10 -3.68
C ASP A 150 6.86 23.17 -2.78
N LYS A 151 6.66 21.84 -2.84
CA LYS A 151 7.38 20.89 -2.00
C LYS A 151 8.71 20.46 -2.62
N ASP A 152 9.78 20.48 -1.82
CA ASP A 152 11.07 19.93 -2.22
C ASP A 152 11.08 18.39 -2.10
N TYR A 153 11.07 17.71 -3.24
CA TYR A 153 11.17 16.26 -3.35
C TYR A 153 12.58 15.76 -3.71
N SER A 154 13.62 16.59 -3.57
CA SER A 154 14.99 16.27 -3.99
C SER A 154 15.53 14.96 -3.38
N GLN A 155 15.17 14.66 -2.13
CA GLN A 155 15.59 13.42 -1.48
C GLN A 155 14.92 12.19 -2.11
N GLN A 156 13.63 12.28 -2.41
CA GLN A 156 12.83 11.24 -3.07
C GLN A 156 13.36 10.99 -4.48
N TYR A 157 13.63 12.05 -5.25
CA TYR A 157 14.25 11.94 -6.58
C TYR A 157 15.60 11.20 -6.54
N ARG A 158 16.49 11.56 -5.61
CA ARG A 158 17.78 10.86 -5.44
C ARG A 158 17.58 9.39 -5.08
N SER A 159 16.63 9.11 -4.20
CA SER A 159 16.34 7.74 -3.75
C SER A 159 15.79 6.88 -4.89
N LEU A 160 14.89 7.44 -5.72
CA LEU A 160 14.36 6.79 -6.91
C LEU A 160 15.44 6.55 -7.97
N LYS A 161 16.32 7.54 -8.22
CA LYS A 161 17.45 7.37 -9.14
C LYS A 161 18.36 6.20 -8.72
N ASN A 162 18.70 6.13 -7.43
CA ASN A 162 19.52 5.05 -6.90
C ASN A 162 18.86 3.67 -7.02
N LEU A 163 17.52 3.59 -6.95
CA LEU A 163 16.79 2.34 -7.16
C LEU A 163 16.94 1.82 -8.60
N LYS A 164 16.98 2.72 -9.59
CA LYS A 164 17.12 2.38 -11.01
C LYS A 164 18.52 1.86 -11.37
N GLU A 165 19.52 2.16 -10.54
CA GLU A 165 20.92 1.77 -10.74
C GLU A 165 21.29 0.46 -10.03
N THR A 166 20.38 -0.12 -9.22
CA THR A 166 20.57 -1.37 -8.46
C THR A 166 20.06 -2.59 -9.22
#